data_AF-A0A0G1EQC4-F1
#
_entry.id   AF-A0A0G1EQC4-F1
#
_cell.length_a   1.000
_cell.length_b   1.000
_cell.length_c   1.000
_cell.angle_alpha   90.00
_cell.angle_beta   90.00
_cell.angle_gamma   90.00
#
_symmetry.space_group_name_H-M   'P 1'
#
loop_
_entity.id
_entity.type
_entity.pdbx_description
1 polymer ?
#
loop_
_entity_poly.entity_id
_entity_poly.type
_entity_poly.pdbx_seq_one_letter_code
_entity_poly.pdbx_strand_id
1 'polypeptide(L)'
;MFIETIESVTTASFLPKEEKRPYVSLAIRKLDTAKILLMVLWETKALPTKQYAALSAPLDEIGKMLGGWQGQLTKTHPTTRPDEK
;
A
#
# COMPACT_ATOMS: atom_id res chain seq x y z
N MET A 1 7.70 -5.11 -9.84
CA MET A 1 7.07 -3.97 -9.12
C MET A 1 5.56 -3.95 -9.24
N PHE A 2 4.98 -3.64 -10.41
CA PHE A 2 3.50 -3.61 -10.55
C PHE A 2 2.85 -4.98 -10.31
N ILE A 3 3.34 -6.03 -10.99
CA ILE A 3 2.85 -7.41 -10.82
C ILE A 3 2.94 -7.85 -9.35
N GLU A 4 4.11 -7.67 -8.73
CA GLU A 4 4.31 -8.03 -7.31
C GLU A 4 3.39 -7.24 -6.36
N THR A 5 3.09 -5.97 -6.68
CA THR A 5 2.14 -5.17 -5.90
C THR A 5 0.73 -5.76 -6.01
N ILE A 6 0.30 -6.08 -7.22
CA ILE A 6 -1.01 -6.70 -7.49
C ILE A 6 -1.10 -8.07 -6.81
N GLU A 7 -0.08 -8.90 -6.93
CA GLU A 7 -0.01 -10.22 -6.32
C GLU A 7 -0.06 -10.14 -4.78
N SER A 8 0.68 -9.19 -4.19
CA SER A 8 0.67 -8.98 -2.74
C SER A 8 -0.69 -8.50 -2.24
N VAL A 9 -1.34 -7.58 -2.95
CA VAL A 9 -2.70 -7.09 -2.63
C VAL A 9 -3.73 -8.19 -2.78
N THR A 10 -3.65 -8.96 -3.86
CA THR A 10 -4.57 -10.08 -4.12
C THR A 10 -4.43 -11.13 -3.04
N THR A 11 -3.20 -11.53 -2.72
CA THR A 11 -2.92 -12.48 -1.63
C THR A 11 -3.48 -11.98 -0.29
N ALA A 12 -3.20 -10.73 0.08
CA ALA A 12 -3.74 -10.14 1.32
C ALA A 12 -5.28 -10.09 1.37
N SER A 13 -5.94 -10.01 0.22
CA SER A 13 -7.40 -9.92 0.14
C SER A 13 -8.08 -11.23 0.57
N PHE A 14 -7.44 -12.38 0.32
CA PHE A 14 -7.98 -13.70 0.63
C PHE A 14 -7.51 -14.31 1.96
N LEU A 15 -6.55 -13.69 2.65
CA LEU A 15 -6.04 -14.18 3.93
C LEU A 15 -6.91 -13.78 5.14
N PRO A 16 -6.82 -14.49 6.27
CA PRO A 16 -7.36 -14.01 7.55
C PRO A 16 -6.60 -12.76 8.02
N LYS A 17 -7.25 -11.90 8.82
CA LYS A 17 -6.78 -10.55 9.19
C LYS A 17 -5.33 -10.56 9.73
N GLU A 18 -5.00 -11.57 10.51
CA GLU A 18 -3.77 -11.79 11.26
C GLU A 18 -2.59 -12.06 10.32
N GLU A 19 -2.88 -12.63 9.15
CA GLU A 19 -1.91 -12.98 8.12
C GLU A 19 -1.79 -11.91 7.02
N LYS A 20 -2.67 -10.90 6.98
CA LYS A 20 -2.65 -9.86 5.94
C LYS A 20 -1.45 -8.92 6.03
N ARG A 21 -1.00 -8.64 7.25
CA ARG A 21 -0.05 -7.55 7.53
C ARG A 21 1.27 -7.65 6.74
N PRO A 22 1.93 -8.81 6.63
CA PRO A 22 3.17 -8.93 5.84
C PRO A 22 2.95 -8.59 4.36
N TYR A 23 1.83 -9.02 3.78
CA TYR A 23 1.51 -8.81 2.36
C TYR A 23 1.12 -7.36 2.06
N VAL A 24 0.32 -6.72 2.92
CA VAL A 24 0.02 -5.28 2.80
C VAL A 24 1.31 -4.46 2.94
N SER A 25 2.20 -4.83 3.86
CA SER A 25 3.51 -4.18 4.01
C SER A 25 4.42 -4.38 2.79
N LEU A 26 4.34 -5.54 2.13
CA LEU A 26 5.07 -5.79 0.89
C LEU A 26 4.51 -4.95 -0.27
N ALA A 27 3.19 -4.90 -0.41
CA ALA A 27 2.53 -4.07 -1.43
C ALA A 27 2.92 -2.58 -1.30
N ILE A 28 2.94 -2.04 -0.08
CA ILE A 28 3.38 -0.65 0.19
C ILE A 28 4.81 -0.44 -0.29
N ARG A 29 5.76 -1.29 0.13
CA ARG A 29 7.18 -1.16 -0.26
C ARG A 29 7.38 -1.21 -1.77
N LYS A 30 6.64 -2.08 -2.46
CA LYS A 30 6.72 -2.23 -3.92
C LYS A 30 6.12 -1.02 -4.64
N LEU A 31 5.01 -0.48 -4.14
CA LEU A 31 4.41 0.74 -4.67
C LEU A 31 5.32 1.96 -4.47
N ASP A 32 5.89 2.12 -3.28
CA ASP A 32 6.80 3.24 -2.97
C ASP A 32 8.06 3.18 -3.84
N THR A 33 8.58 1.99 -4.09
CA THR A 33 9.68 1.79 -5.06
C THR A 33 9.28 2.28 -6.45
N ALA A 34 8.06 1.97 -6.91
CA ALA A 34 7.57 2.45 -8.21
C ALA A 34 7.42 3.98 -8.25
N LYS A 35 6.96 4.61 -7.17
CA LYS A 35 6.86 6.08 -7.06
C LYS A 35 8.23 6.75 -7.14
N ILE A 36 9.23 6.21 -6.43
CA ILE A 36 10.60 6.75 -6.46
C ILE A 36 11.17 6.65 -7.88
N LEU A 37 11.00 5.50 -8.55
CA LEU A 37 11.45 5.34 -9.94
C LEU A 37 10.74 6.33 -10.88
N LEU A 38 9.44 6.55 -10.70
CA LEU A 38 8.69 7.55 -11.47
C LEU A 38 9.20 8.97 -11.21
N MET A 39 9.53 9.30 -9.96
CA MET A 39 10.14 10.59 -9.59
C MET A 39 11.53 10.75 -10.23
N VAL A 40 12.37 9.71 -10.24
CA VAL A 40 13.68 9.73 -10.92
C VAL A 40 13.54 10.00 -12.42
N LEU A 41 12.56 9.37 -13.09
CA LEU A 41 12.29 9.64 -14.51
C LEU A 41 11.89 11.09 -14.76
N TRP A 42 11.11 11.68 -13.86
CA TRP A 42 10.72 13.08 -13.95
C TRP A 42 11.88 14.04 -13.66
N GLU A 43 12.69 13.77 -12.63
CA GLU A 43 13.84 14.61 -12.25
C GLU A 43 14.91 14.64 -13.34
N THR A 44 15.18 13.48 -13.95
CA THR A 44 16.10 13.34 -15.09
C THR A 44 15.54 13.92 -16.40
N LYS A 45 14.34 14.50 -16.38
CA LYS A 45 13.62 15.05 -17.54
C LYS A 45 13.32 14.03 -18.64
N ALA A 46 13.45 12.73 -18.34
CA ALA A 46 13.04 11.65 -19.23
C ALA A 46 11.51 11.54 -19.35
N LEU A 47 10.77 12.08 -18.36
CA LEU A 47 9.31 12.10 -18.34
C LEU A 47 8.77 13.55 -18.23
N PRO A 48 7.93 14.01 -19.18
CA PRO A 48 7.30 15.32 -19.09
C PRO A 48 6.39 15.47 -17.86
N THR A 49 6.36 16.65 -17.25
CA THR A 49 5.59 16.93 -16.02
C THR A 49 4.11 16.56 -16.11
N LYS A 50 3.46 16.80 -17.25
CA LYS A 50 2.05 16.43 -17.44
C LYS A 50 1.84 14.91 -17.37
N GLN A 51 2.78 14.12 -17.91
CA GLN A 51 2.72 12.67 -17.86
C GLN A 51 3.06 12.17 -16.45
N TYR A 52 4.07 12.76 -15.81
CA TYR A 52 4.39 12.49 -14.40
C TYR A 52 3.17 12.68 -13.51
N ALA A 53 2.50 13.84 -13.60
CA ALA A 53 1.30 14.13 -12.80
C ALA A 53 0.14 13.15 -13.06
N ALA A 54 -0.07 12.76 -14.32
CA ALA A 54 -1.11 11.79 -14.68
C ALA A 54 -0.82 10.38 -14.14
N LEU A 55 0.45 9.99 -14.03
CA LEU A 55 0.88 8.69 -13.51
C LEU A 55 1.02 8.67 -11.99
N SER A 56 1.45 9.77 -11.36
CA SER A 56 1.67 9.85 -9.91
C SER A 56 0.35 9.89 -9.14
N ALA A 57 -0.65 10.60 -9.64
CA ALA A 57 -1.96 10.73 -8.99
C ALA A 57 -2.61 9.38 -8.61
N PRO A 58 -2.76 8.40 -9.51
CA PRO A 58 -3.31 7.10 -9.14
C PRO A 58 -2.41 6.31 -8.19
N LEU A 59 -1.08 6.41 -8.30
CA LEU A 59 -0.16 5.74 -7.37
C LEU A 59 -0.27 6.32 -5.95
N ASP A 60 -0.49 7.63 -5.83
CA ASP A 60 -0.70 8.28 -4.55
C ASP A 60 -2.01 7.87 -3.90
N GLU A 61 -3.08 7.73 -4.68
CA GLU A 61 -4.35 7.24 -4.17
C GLU A 61 -4.24 5.79 -3.70
N ILE A 62 -3.60 4.91 -4.48
CA ILE A 62 -3.33 3.52 -4.06
C ILE A 62 -2.49 3.51 -2.77
N GLY A 63 -1.52 4.40 -2.63
CA GLY A 63 -0.70 4.52 -1.42
C GLY A 63 -1.52 4.87 -0.18
N LYS A 64 -2.47 5.81 -0.28
CA LYS A 64 -3.39 6.15 0.81
C LYS A 64 -4.29 4.96 1.16
N MET A 65 -4.81 4.24 0.17
CA MET A 65 -5.64 3.06 0.38
C MET A 65 -4.88 1.96 1.14
N LEU A 66 -3.65 1.67 0.72
CA LEU A 66 -2.80 0.68 1.40
C LEU A 66 -2.40 1.13 2.81
N GLY A 67 -2.10 2.42 3.00
CA GLY A 67 -1.82 2.99 4.33
C GLY A 67 -3.02 2.90 5.27
N GLY A 68 -4.23 3.19 4.76
CA GLY A 68 -5.47 3.03 5.49
C GLY A 68 -5.73 1.57 5.89
N TRP A 69 -5.49 0.62 4.99
CA TRP A 69 -5.62 -0.80 5.27
C TRP A 69 -4.62 -1.25 6.35
N GLN A 70 -3.33 -0.88 6.22
CA GLN A 70 -2.32 -1.16 7.23
C GLN A 70 -2.73 -0.60 8.61
N GLY A 71 -3.25 0.63 8.65
CA GLY A 71 -3.74 1.25 9.88
C GLY A 71 -4.94 0.52 10.52
N GLN A 72 -5.76 -0.17 9.73
CA GLN A 72 -6.83 -1.02 10.27
C GLN A 72 -6.29 -2.35 10.84
N LEU A 73 -5.21 -2.88 10.26
CA LEU A 73 -4.57 -4.12 10.72
C LEU A 73 -3.78 -3.93 12.02
N THR A 74 -3.26 -2.72 12.27
CA THR A 74 -2.48 -2.41 13.49
C THR A 74 -3.34 -2.00 14.68
N LYS A 75 -4.62 -1.65 14.46
CA LYS A 75 -5.56 -1.36 15.56
C LYS A 75 -5.90 -2.64 16.31
N THR A 76 -5.30 -2.81 17.49
CA THR A 76 -5.74 -3.78 18.49
C THR A 76 -7.06 -3.28 19.09
N HIS A 77 -8.15 -4.03 18.95
CA HIS A 77 -9.34 -3.76 19.76
C HIS A 77 -8.98 -4.08 21.22
N PRO A 78 -9.26 -3.20 22.19
CA PRO A 78 -9.17 -3.58 23.59
C PRO A 78 -10.19 -4.70 23.83
N THR A 79 -9.71 -5.89 24.18
CA THR A 79 -10.55 -6.98 24.67
C THR A 79 -11.23 -6.51 25.95
N THR A 80 -12.47 -6.02 25.86
CA THR A 80 -13.34 -5.93 27.03
C THR A 80 -13.62 -7.36 27.46
N ARG A 81 -12.88 -7.83 28.46
CA ARG A 81 -13.24 -9.04 29.21
C ARG A 81 -14.65 -8.78 29.77
N PRO A 82 -15.65 -9.64 29.50
CA PRO A 82 -16.91 -9.55 30.21
C PRO A 82 -16.60 -9.91 31.66
N ASP A 83 -16.62 -8.90 32.52
CA ASP A 83 -16.43 -9.08 33.95
C ASP A 83 -17.47 -10.09 34.48
N GLU A 84 -16.95 -11.09 35.19
CA GLU A 84 -17.68 -12.14 35.89
C GLU A 84 -18.85 -11.55 36.71
N LYS A 85 -20.02 -12.21 36.61
CA LYS A 85 -21.12 -12.09 37.57
C LYS A 85 -21.32 -13.43 38.26
#